data_AF-A0A804LAE8-F1
#
_entry.id   AF-A0A804LAE8-F1
#
_cell.length_a   1.000
_cell.length_b   1.000
_cell.length_c   1.000
_cell.angle_alpha   90.00
_cell.angle_beta   90.00
_cell.angle_gamma   90.00
#
_symmetry.space_group_name_H-M   'P 1'
#
loop_
_entity.id
_entity.type
_entity.pdbx_description
1 polymer ?
#
loop_
_entity_poly.entity_id
_entity_poly.type
_entity_poly.pdbx_seq_one_letter_code
_entity_poly.pdbx_strand_id
1 'polypeptide(L)' 'MGSLEAMTKGSDARYLGDTLKLKVAQGVVGAVADKGSILKFIPYTMQAVKQGFQDLGASSLQSAHDLLHSEVLRFE' A
#
# COMPACT_ATOMS: atom_id res chain seq x y z
N MET A 1 2.94 -12.63 -5.55
CA MET A 1 4.07 -11.88 -6.13
C MET A 1 4.33 -12.41 -7.52
N GLY A 2 4.16 -11.59 -8.55
CA GLY A 2 4.13 -12.03 -9.95
C GLY A 2 5.47 -11.99 -10.69
N SER A 3 6.60 -11.85 -9.98
CA SER A 3 7.92 -11.93 -10.62
C SER A 3 8.36 -13.38 -10.78
N LEU A 4 9.19 -13.66 -11.80
CA LEU A 4 9.67 -15.03 -12.06
C LEU A 4 10.39 -15.64 -10.85
N GLU A 5 11.21 -14.86 -10.14
CA GLU A 5 11.90 -15.32 -8.93
C GLU A 5 10.97 -15.61 -7.75
N ALA A 6 9.85 -14.90 -7.65
CA ALA A 6 8.85 -15.19 -6.63
C ALA A 6 8.02 -16.43 -7.01
N MET A 7 7.71 -16.59 -8.30
CA MET A 7 7.03 -17.77 -8.83
C MET A 7 7.86 -19.04 -8.63
N THR A 8 9.19 -19.00 -8.81
CA THR A 8 10.05 -20.17 -8.52
C THR A 8 10.13 -20.53 -7.03
N LYS A 9 9.81 -19.59 -6.13
CA LYS A 9 9.73 -19.79 -4.68
C LYS A 9 8.33 -20.16 -4.17
N GLY A 10 7.42 -20.57 -5.05
CA GLY A 10 6.09 -21.05 -4.69
C GLY A 10 5.00 -19.97 -4.67
N SER A 11 5.26 -18.76 -5.17
CA SER A 11 4.21 -17.75 -5.34
C SER A 11 3.28 -18.06 -6.52
N ASP A 12 3.58 -19.05 -7.36
CA ASP A 12 2.73 -19.50 -8.47
C ASP A 12 1.44 -20.20 -8.01
N ALA A 13 1.48 -20.96 -6.90
CA ALA A 13 0.33 -21.64 -6.32
C ALA A 13 -0.84 -20.70 -5.96
N ARG A 14 -0.56 -19.44 -5.61
CA ARG A 14 -1.57 -18.43 -5.24
C ARG A 14 -2.00 -17.53 -6.41
N TYR A 15 -1.26 -17.54 -7.53
CA TYR A 15 -1.47 -16.64 -8.68
C TYR A 15 -1.80 -17.41 -9.97
N LEU A 16 -2.50 -18.54 -9.86
CA LEU A 16 -3.04 -19.33 -11.00
C LEU A 16 -1.99 -19.77 -12.04
N GLY A 17 -0.70 -19.75 -11.70
CA GLY A 17 0.40 -20.08 -12.62
C GLY A 17 0.54 -21.58 -12.91
N ASP A 18 -0.05 -22.45 -12.10
CA ASP A 18 0.09 -23.92 -12.19
C ASP A 18 -0.51 -24.53 -13.45
N THR A 19 -1.45 -23.85 -14.11
CA THR A 19 -2.15 -24.38 -15.31
C THR A 19 -1.49 -23.98 -16.63
N LEU A 20 -0.56 -23.02 -16.61
CA LEU A 20 0.15 -22.54 -17.80
C LEU A 20 1.55 -23.15 -17.86
N LYS A 21 1.81 -23.97 -18.89
CA LYS A 21 3.16 -24.49 -19.18
C LYS A 21 4.19 -23.38 -19.38
N LEU A 22 3.75 -22.19 -19.79
CA LEU A 22 4.58 -21.00 -19.97
C LEU A 22 4.33 -20.01 -18.83
N LYS A 23 5.33 -19.79 -17.97
CA LYS A 23 5.25 -18.78 -16.91
C LYS A 23 5.42 -17.38 -17.51
N VAL A 24 4.38 -16.54 -17.39
CA VAL A 24 4.40 -15.14 -17.81
C VAL A 24 4.58 -14.24 -16.59
N ALA A 25 5.61 -13.40 -16.58
CA ALA A 25 5.86 -12.46 -15.50
C ALA A 25 4.76 -11.38 -15.45
N GLN A 26 4.19 -11.15 -14.27
CA GLN A 26 3.20 -10.09 -13.97
C GLN A 26 3.75 -9.06 -12.97
N GLY A 27 5.02 -9.19 -12.59
CA GLY A 27 5.70 -8.30 -11.67
C GLY A 27 7.21 -8.36 -11.87
N VAL A 28 7.91 -7.45 -11.21
CA VAL A 28 9.36 -7.31 -11.30
C VAL A 28 10.01 -7.57 -9.94
N VAL A 29 11.32 -7.87 -9.95
CA VAL A 29 12.16 -7.85 -8.76
C VAL A 29 13.05 -6.62 -8.83
N GLY A 30 13.23 -5.95 -7.70
CA GLY A 30 14.13 -4.82 -7.56
C GLY A 30 14.67 -4.71 -6.14
N ALA A 31 15.77 -3.99 -5.99
CA ALA A 31 16.34 -3.66 -4.69
C ALA A 31 15.86 -2.27 -4.25
N VAL A 32 15.63 -2.10 -2.95
CA VAL A 32 15.30 -0.81 -2.34
C VAL A 32 16.36 -0.47 -1.29
N ALA A 33 16.65 0.82 -1.12
CA ALA A 33 17.55 1.29 -0.07
C ALA A 33 16.97 1.01 1.33
N ASP A 34 17.86 0.89 2.32
CA ASP A 34 17.46 0.78 3.73
C ASP A 34 16.69 2.05 4.17
N LYS A 35 15.58 1.85 4.88
CA LYS A 35 14.71 2.91 5.41
C LYS A 35 14.79 3.01 6.94
N GLY A 36 15.64 2.20 7.57
CA GLY A 36 15.79 2.13 9.01
C GLY A 36 14.70 1.31 9.70
N SER A 37 14.71 1.37 11.04
CA SER A 37 13.80 0.55 11.86
C SER A 37 12.34 0.96 11.70
N ILE A 38 11.48 -0.05 11.55
CA ILE A 38 10.02 0.07 11.54
C ILE A 38 9.50 0.75 12.82
N LEU A 39 10.16 0.54 13.96
CA LEU A 39 9.81 1.18 15.23
C LEU A 39 9.94 2.70 15.20
N LYS A 40 10.72 3.25 14.26
CA LYS A 40 10.82 4.70 14.01
C LYS A 40 9.93 5.12 12.85
N PHE A 41 9.91 4.32 11.78
CA PHE A 41 9.19 4.65 10.56
C PHE A 41 7.66 4.65 10.74
N ILE A 42 7.09 3.71 11.50
CA ILE A 42 5.64 3.65 11.75
C ILE A 42 5.16 4.87 12.56
N PRO A 43 5.73 5.20 13.73
CA PRO A 43 5.29 6.39 14.47
C PRO A 43 5.40 7.68 13.67
N TYR A 44 6.47 7.83 12.88
CA TYR A 44 6.63 8.96 11.97
C TYR A 44 5.49 9.04 10.95
N THR A 45 5.19 7.93 10.27
CA THR A 45 4.11 7.86 9.28
C THR A 45 2.75 8.14 9.92
N MET A 46 2.50 7.62 11.11
CA MET A 46 1.27 7.88 11.85
C MET A 46 1.11 9.37 12.17
N GLN A 47 2.18 10.06 12.56
CA GLN A 47 2.13 11.49 12.83
C GLN A 47 1.89 12.30 11.56
N ALA A 48 2.52 11.93 10.44
CA ALA A 48 2.27 12.57 9.15
C ALA A 48 0.80 12.43 8.71
N VAL A 49 0.21 11.25 8.88
CA VAL A 49 -1.22 11.03 8.60
C VAL A 49 -2.10 11.87 9.51
N LYS A 50 -1.81 11.94 10.82
CA LYS A 50 -2.56 12.79 11.76
C LYS A 50 -2.49 14.27 11.38
N GLN A 51 -1.32 14.76 10.96
CA GLN A 51 -1.17 16.13 10.48
C GLN A 51 -2.03 16.36 9.23
N GLY A 52 -2.01 15.45 8.27
CA GLY A 52 -2.88 15.52 7.09
C GLY A 52 -4.37 15.57 7.47
N PHE A 53 -4.79 14.82 8.49
CA PHE A 53 -6.16 14.87 9.01
C PHE A 53 -6.50 16.21 9.68
N GLN A 54 -5.54 16.81 10.38
CA GLN A 54 -5.70 18.15 10.95
C GLN A 54 -5.86 19.20 9.84
N ASP A 55 -5.02 19.15 8.81
CA ASP A 55 -5.08 20.07 7.67
C ASP A 55 -6.39 19.88 6.87
N LEU A 56 -6.90 18.65 6.80
CA LEU A 56 -8.20 18.29 6.23
C LEU A 56 -9.39 18.80 7.06
N GLY A 57 -9.18 19.11 8.35
CA GLY A 57 -10.25 19.46 9.29
C GLY A 57 -11.03 18.26 9.85
N ALA A 58 -10.48 17.04 9.77
CA ALA A 58 -11.11 15.81 10.25
C ALA A 58 -10.42 15.26 11.50
N SER A 59 -11.20 14.89 12.53
CA SER A 59 -10.65 14.34 13.79
C SER A 59 -10.48 12.81 13.77
N SER A 60 -11.06 12.13 12.80
CA SER A 60 -11.04 10.68 12.65
C SER A 60 -11.31 10.27 11.20
N LEU A 61 -10.99 9.01 10.87
CA LEU A 61 -11.29 8.44 9.55
C LEU A 61 -12.78 8.50 9.22
N GLN A 62 -13.64 8.20 10.20
CA GLN A 62 -15.09 8.29 10.06
C GLN A 62 -15.51 9.72 9.73
N SER A 63 -15.00 10.71 10.49
CA SER A 63 -15.28 12.13 10.23
C SER A 63 -14.81 12.56 8.84
N ALA A 64 -13.65 12.08 8.37
CA ALA A 64 -13.18 12.39 7.01
C ALA A 64 -14.11 11.83 5.93
N HIS A 65 -14.64 10.61 6.10
CA HIS A 65 -15.63 10.04 5.19
C HIS A 65 -16.97 10.80 5.24
N ASP A 66 -17.41 11.22 6.43
CA ASP A 66 -18.64 12.02 6.57
C ASP A 66 -18.50 13.38 5.87
N LEU A 67 -17.35 14.04 6.01
CA LEU A 67 -17.04 15.31 5.31
C LEU A 67 -16.99 15.13 3.79
N LEU A 68 -16.49 13.98 3.31
CA LEU A 68 -16.50 13.63 1.89
C LEU A 68 -17.93 13.44 1.37
N HIS A 69 -18.74 12.62 2.05
CA HIS A 69 -20.11 12.31 1.61
C HIS A 69 -21.07 13.50 1.72
N SER A 70 -20.80 14.43 2.65
CA SER A 70 -21.56 15.67 2.79
C SER A 70 -21.12 16.80 1.85
N GLU A 71 -20.11 16.55 0.99
CA GLU A 71 -19.49 17.54 0.11
C GLU A 71 -18.92 18.76 0.85
N VAL A 72 -18.67 18.67 2.16
CA VAL A 72 -17.96 19.72 2.90
C VAL A 72 -16.48 19.69 2.55
N LEU A 73 -15.92 18.49 2.44
CA LEU A 73 -14.57 18.30 1.92
C LEU A 73 -14.55 18.56 0.41
N ARG A 74 -13.58 19.38 -0.04
CA ARG A 74 -13.39 19.73 -1.45
C ARG A 74 -12.01 19.28 -1.93
N PHE A 75 -11.91 19.04 -3.24
CA PHE A 75 -10.68 18.68 -3.93
C PHE A 75 -10.41 19.70 -5.03
N GLU A 76 -9.13 19.91 -5.33
CA GLU A 76 -8.63 20.65 -6.48
C GLU A 76 -7.79 19.73 -7.35
#